data_AF-A0A6G3RVT5-F1
#
_entry.id   AF-A0A6G3RVT5-F1
#
_cell.length_a   1.000
_cell.length_b   1.000
_cell.length_c   1.000
_cell.angle_alpha   90.00
_cell.angle_beta   90.00
_cell.angle_gamma   90.00
#
_symmetry.space_group_name_H-M   'P 1'
#
loop_
_entity.id
_entity.type
_entity.pdbx_description
1 polymer ?
#
loop_
_entity_poly.entity_id
_entity_poly.type
_entity_poly.pdbx_seq_one_letter_code
_entity_poly.pdbx_strand_id
1 'polypeptide(L)'
;MGHGLGWDEAVYVSQYDPRNPAAFFSAPRSRGTSLLTAPLVAATDSTVVLRGVLAVLSSAALYAAFRVWRPLVGARTTAFAALLFAGLWITVLSGAMAMPNLWVAFGAVGAVGWFLRGGTWQPALCVAAVALFRAPDAAWLVLPLAVTALVVRDRRRTLPYLAAGLAAGLAQWIAEAYVRWGGVPERLRVSSATEGDMGLHLNLGTAWRAVNGPLLCRPCTAGHPAHPELALWWLALPVLVAAALYVTLRERRVRPVAPTVVPVACAAALAVPYVLLIGYSAPRFLLPAYALLSLPVAVLLRRMRRPRRLAIAAVTLIALQLASQYVVLHREVASTARTDARYVAAARGLHAMGVTPPCLVTGPRALPVGYAAGCASAQTQGNNASTTRSDLLRRSARVPTAVLTEAGKRPPKYARGWTPYELPHTDGWTAWKAPAPYRLQLLNP
;
A
#
# COMPACT_ATOMS: atom_id res chain seq x y z
N MET A 1 7.48 13.50 -10.13
CA MET A 1 7.32 13.12 -8.71
C MET A 1 8.31 13.94 -7.89
N GLY A 2 7.98 14.26 -6.63
CA GLY A 2 8.86 15.08 -5.77
C GLY A 2 10.11 14.32 -5.31
N HIS A 3 11.07 15.07 -4.76
CA HIS A 3 12.34 14.54 -4.23
C HIS A 3 12.23 13.94 -2.81
N GLY A 4 11.12 14.19 -2.10
CA GLY A 4 10.85 13.61 -0.79
C GLY A 4 10.13 12.26 -0.87
N LEU A 5 10.12 11.54 0.26
CA LEU A 5 9.32 10.32 0.43
C LEU A 5 8.03 10.61 1.19
N GLY A 6 6.94 10.01 0.74
CA GLY A 6 5.68 10.01 1.47
C GLY A 6 5.76 9.21 2.77
N TRP A 7 4.72 9.29 3.60
CA TRP A 7 4.71 8.67 4.93
C TRP A 7 5.11 7.19 4.93
N ASP A 8 4.40 6.35 4.17
CA ASP A 8 4.67 4.91 4.17
C ASP A 8 5.96 4.55 3.44
N GLU A 9 6.34 5.32 2.40
CA GLU A 9 7.60 5.10 1.72
C GLU A 9 8.78 5.30 2.67
N ALA A 10 8.77 6.39 3.44
CA ALA A 10 9.79 6.66 4.46
C ALA A 10 9.87 5.52 5.50
N VAL A 11 8.75 4.91 5.87
CA VAL A 11 8.77 3.74 6.77
C VAL A 11 9.50 2.58 6.12
N TYR A 12 9.14 2.17 4.90
CA TYR A 12 9.72 0.98 4.29
C TYR A 12 11.18 1.15 3.88
N VAL A 13 11.51 2.32 3.31
CA VAL A 13 12.86 2.66 2.82
C VAL A 13 13.84 2.80 3.98
N SER A 14 13.46 3.44 5.09
CA SER A 14 14.36 3.66 6.23
C SER A 14 14.85 2.40 6.93
N GLN A 15 14.22 1.24 6.70
CA GLN A 15 14.58 0.01 7.45
C GLN A 15 15.97 -0.52 7.10
N TYR A 16 16.46 -0.23 5.89
CA TYR A 16 17.77 -0.68 5.41
C TYR A 16 18.59 0.48 4.81
N ASP A 17 18.17 1.72 5.03
CA ASP A 17 18.94 2.89 4.62
C ASP A 17 20.08 3.12 5.63
N PRO A 18 21.36 2.99 5.23
CA PRO A 18 22.49 3.17 6.16
C PRO A 18 22.67 4.62 6.60
N ARG A 19 22.06 5.58 5.90
CA ARG A 19 22.24 7.02 6.12
C ARG A 19 21.23 7.59 7.13
N ASN A 20 20.13 6.87 7.38
CA ASN A 20 18.98 7.40 8.13
C ASN A 20 18.55 6.42 9.23
N PRO A 21 18.18 6.89 10.43
CA PRO A 21 17.63 6.02 11.46
C PRO A 21 16.34 5.33 10.99
N ALA A 22 16.22 4.03 11.26
CA ALA A 22 15.03 3.27 10.91
C ALA A 22 13.78 3.84 11.61
N ALA A 23 12.75 4.15 10.83
CA ALA A 23 11.47 4.56 11.36
C ALA A 23 10.78 3.40 12.09
N PHE A 24 9.88 3.72 13.02
CA PHE A 24 9.13 2.70 13.75
C PHE A 24 8.31 1.80 12.81
N PHE A 25 8.65 0.52 12.80
CA PHE A 25 7.99 -0.49 11.97
C PHE A 25 6.85 -1.15 12.75
N SER A 26 5.63 -0.60 12.61
CA SER A 26 4.46 -1.08 13.36
C SER A 26 4.04 -2.51 13.02
N ALA A 27 3.27 -3.13 13.93
CA ALA A 27 2.84 -4.52 13.86
C ALA A 27 2.20 -4.99 12.51
N PRO A 28 1.30 -4.22 11.85
CA PRO A 28 0.60 -4.70 10.65
C PRO A 28 1.47 -4.76 9.39
N ARG A 29 2.70 -4.22 9.42
CA ARG A 29 3.59 -4.17 8.25
C ARG A 29 4.38 -5.46 8.08
N SER A 30 4.71 -5.79 6.82
CA SER A 30 5.61 -6.90 6.45
C SER A 30 6.82 -6.36 5.68
N ARG A 31 7.95 -7.08 5.70
CA ARG A 31 9.25 -6.57 5.20
C ARG A 31 9.43 -6.56 3.69
N GLY A 32 8.52 -7.13 2.91
CA GLY A 32 8.69 -7.30 1.46
C GLY A 32 9.08 -6.00 0.74
N THR A 33 8.41 -4.89 1.04
CA THR A 33 8.75 -3.58 0.44
C THR A 33 10.12 -3.06 0.91
N SER A 34 10.47 -3.27 2.18
CA SER A 34 11.80 -2.90 2.69
C SER A 34 12.90 -3.72 2.03
N LEU A 35 12.70 -5.04 1.85
CA LEU A 35 13.65 -5.91 1.16
C LEU A 35 13.79 -5.57 -0.32
N LEU A 36 12.67 -5.24 -0.98
CA LEU A 36 12.67 -4.80 -2.37
C LEU A 36 13.49 -3.52 -2.58
N THR A 37 13.41 -2.58 -1.63
CA THR A 37 14.08 -1.28 -1.72
C THR A 37 15.49 -1.29 -1.15
N ALA A 38 15.83 -2.25 -0.29
CA ALA A 38 17.12 -2.39 0.38
C ALA A 38 18.36 -2.21 -0.53
N PRO A 39 18.51 -2.94 -1.66
CA PRO A 39 19.71 -2.78 -2.50
C PRO A 39 19.82 -1.37 -3.10
N LEU A 40 18.69 -0.73 -3.38
CA LEU A 40 18.66 0.61 -3.98
C LEU A 40 19.07 1.66 -2.97
N VAL A 41 18.51 1.59 -1.75
CA VAL A 41 18.82 2.57 -0.70
C VAL A 41 20.22 2.37 -0.11
N ALA A 42 20.78 1.16 -0.19
CA ALA A 42 22.18 0.92 0.11
C ALA A 42 23.11 1.59 -0.92
N ALA A 43 22.69 1.64 -2.20
CA ALA A 43 23.51 2.16 -3.29
C ALA A 43 23.33 3.66 -3.58
N THR A 44 22.15 4.25 -3.31
CA THR A 44 21.87 5.66 -3.60
C THR A 44 20.86 6.27 -2.61
N ASP A 45 20.98 7.57 -2.40
CA ASP A 45 20.02 8.43 -1.70
C ASP A 45 18.96 9.05 -2.64
N SER A 46 19.07 8.84 -3.95
CA SER A 46 18.20 9.45 -4.94
C SER A 46 16.82 8.79 -4.99
N THR A 47 15.82 9.52 -4.50
CA THR A 47 14.41 9.12 -4.58
C THR A 47 13.91 9.00 -6.02
N VAL A 48 14.48 9.76 -6.96
CA VAL A 48 14.14 9.67 -8.39
C VAL A 48 14.61 8.34 -8.96
N VAL A 49 15.84 7.92 -8.65
CA VAL A 49 16.37 6.62 -9.08
C VAL A 49 15.55 5.49 -8.46
N LEU A 50 15.26 5.56 -7.16
CA LEU A 50 14.41 4.59 -6.47
C LEU A 50 13.04 4.42 -7.16
N ARG A 51 12.31 5.53 -7.37
CA ARG A 51 10.98 5.51 -7.99
C ARG A 51 11.04 5.07 -9.45
N GLY A 52 12.09 5.44 -10.19
CA GLY A 52 12.34 4.99 -11.56
C GLY A 52 12.56 3.48 -11.66
N VAL A 53 13.40 2.91 -10.80
CA VAL A 53 13.62 1.46 -10.73
C VAL A 53 12.35 0.72 -10.33
N LEU A 54 11.60 1.21 -9.33
CA LEU A 54 10.31 0.63 -8.94
C LEU A 54 9.31 0.66 -10.10
N ALA A 55 9.25 1.73 -10.89
CA ALA A 55 8.39 1.82 -12.07
C ALA A 55 8.76 0.75 -13.12
N VAL A 56 10.05 0.51 -13.36
CA VAL A 56 10.51 -0.53 -14.30
C VAL A 56 10.20 -1.93 -13.75
N LEU A 57 10.54 -2.20 -12.49
CA LEU A 57 10.30 -3.50 -11.86
C LEU A 57 8.81 -3.83 -11.77
N SER A 58 7.97 -2.86 -11.43
CA SER A 58 6.52 -3.05 -11.39
C SER A 58 5.93 -3.28 -12.78
N SER A 59 6.46 -2.63 -13.83
CA SER A 59 6.07 -2.90 -15.22
C SER A 59 6.46 -4.32 -15.66
N ALA A 60 7.66 -4.77 -15.29
CA ALA A 60 8.10 -6.14 -15.57
C ALA A 60 7.25 -7.18 -14.81
N ALA A 61 6.94 -6.91 -13.53
CA ALA A 61 6.09 -7.75 -12.70
C ALA A 61 4.64 -7.82 -13.20
N LEU A 62 4.07 -6.70 -13.64
CA LEU A 62 2.76 -6.66 -14.32
C LEU A 62 2.77 -7.60 -15.53
N TYR A 63 3.76 -7.44 -16.42
CA TYR A 63 3.87 -8.27 -17.60
C TYR A 63 4.01 -9.76 -17.23
N ALA A 64 4.91 -10.09 -16.30
CA ALA A 64 5.15 -11.46 -15.86
C ALA A 64 3.89 -12.10 -15.26
N ALA A 65 3.20 -11.41 -14.34
CA ALA A 65 2.00 -11.89 -13.67
C ALA A 65 0.86 -12.16 -14.66
N PHE A 66 0.59 -11.20 -15.56
CA PHE A 66 -0.48 -11.38 -16.55
C PHE A 66 -0.10 -12.39 -17.63
N ARG A 67 1.18 -12.50 -18.04
CA ARG A 67 1.62 -13.46 -19.07
C ARG A 67 1.22 -14.92 -18.76
N VAL A 68 1.18 -15.29 -17.47
CA VAL A 68 0.73 -16.60 -17.00
C VAL A 68 -0.65 -16.97 -17.56
N TRP A 69 -1.53 -15.97 -17.73
CA TRP A 69 -2.92 -16.15 -18.15
C TRP A 69 -3.10 -16.32 -19.67
N ARG A 70 -2.06 -16.11 -20.50
CA ARG A 70 -2.21 -16.19 -21.96
C ARG A 70 -2.80 -17.52 -22.43
N PRO A 71 -2.40 -18.69 -21.90
CA PRO A 71 -3.01 -19.96 -22.30
C PRO A 71 -4.39 -20.23 -21.68
N LEU A 72 -4.79 -19.47 -20.65
CA LEU A 72 -6.10 -19.63 -20.01
C LEU A 72 -7.20 -18.83 -20.71
N VAL A 73 -6.89 -17.60 -21.16
CA VAL A 73 -7.88 -16.65 -21.71
C VAL A 73 -7.50 -16.06 -23.07
N GLY A 74 -6.32 -16.42 -23.60
CA GLY A 74 -5.78 -15.93 -24.87
C GLY A 74 -4.99 -14.62 -24.73
N ALA A 75 -3.94 -14.47 -25.54
CA ALA A 75 -2.99 -13.35 -25.45
C ALA A 75 -3.64 -11.96 -25.51
N ARG A 76 -4.60 -11.76 -26.43
CA ARG A 76 -5.31 -10.48 -26.57
C ARG A 76 -6.19 -10.16 -25.35
N THR A 77 -6.80 -11.16 -24.70
CA THR A 77 -7.63 -10.94 -23.50
C THR A 77 -6.75 -10.61 -22.32
N THR A 78 -5.64 -11.34 -22.18
CA THR A 78 -4.63 -11.08 -21.15
C THR A 78 -4.07 -9.67 -21.23
N ALA A 79 -3.66 -9.23 -22.43
CA ALA A 79 -3.16 -7.88 -22.65
C ALA A 79 -4.23 -6.82 -22.31
N PHE A 80 -5.48 -7.08 -22.68
CA PHE A 80 -6.58 -6.19 -22.36
C PHE A 80 -6.89 -6.13 -20.85
N ALA A 81 -6.85 -7.26 -20.14
CA ALA A 81 -6.98 -7.28 -18.68
C ALA A 81 -5.87 -6.49 -17.99
N ALA A 82 -4.61 -6.67 -18.44
CA ALA A 82 -3.47 -5.91 -17.96
C ALA A 82 -3.66 -4.41 -18.22
N LEU A 83 -4.18 -4.00 -19.39
CA LEU A 83 -4.50 -2.61 -19.71
C LEU A 83 -5.58 -2.04 -18.79
N LEU A 84 -6.66 -2.78 -18.53
CA LEU A 84 -7.72 -2.34 -17.62
C LEU A 84 -7.19 -2.08 -16.20
N PHE A 85 -6.30 -2.95 -15.72
CA PHE A 85 -5.70 -2.81 -14.39
C PHE A 85 -4.63 -1.70 -14.34
N ALA A 86 -3.73 -1.67 -15.31
CA ALA A 86 -2.66 -0.67 -15.41
C ALA A 86 -3.18 0.73 -15.77
N GLY A 87 -4.38 0.81 -16.37
CA GLY A 87 -5.05 2.07 -16.67
C GLY A 87 -5.63 2.78 -15.45
N LEU A 88 -5.67 2.14 -14.28
CA LEU A 88 -6.12 2.80 -13.05
C LEU A 88 -5.04 3.75 -12.52
N TRP A 89 -5.45 4.96 -12.12
CA TRP A 89 -4.51 5.98 -11.61
C TRP A 89 -3.68 5.47 -10.44
N ILE A 90 -4.34 4.74 -9.53
CA ILE A 90 -3.70 4.21 -8.31
C ILE A 90 -2.72 3.09 -8.61
N THR A 91 -2.94 2.32 -9.70
CA THR A 91 -1.99 1.29 -10.15
C THR A 91 -0.71 1.95 -10.63
N VAL A 92 -0.82 2.98 -11.48
CA VAL A 92 0.33 3.71 -12.02
C VAL A 92 1.10 4.42 -10.90
N LEU A 93 0.39 5.12 -10.01
CA LEU A 93 1.02 5.81 -8.88
C LEU A 93 1.75 4.82 -7.96
N SER A 94 1.10 3.70 -7.61
CA SER A 94 1.69 2.67 -6.75
C SER A 94 2.88 1.96 -7.39
N GLY A 95 2.97 1.94 -8.73
CA GLY A 95 4.07 1.33 -9.48
C GLY A 95 5.42 2.00 -9.24
N ALA A 96 5.40 3.30 -8.96
CA ALA A 96 6.61 4.06 -8.69
C ALA A 96 6.89 4.24 -7.20
N MET A 97 5.92 3.97 -6.31
CA MET A 97 6.07 4.21 -4.88
C MET A 97 6.48 2.94 -4.12
N ALA A 98 7.25 3.12 -3.04
CA ALA A 98 7.60 2.04 -2.12
C ALA A 98 6.37 1.63 -1.25
N MET A 99 5.42 0.92 -1.85
CA MET A 99 4.20 0.43 -1.20
C MET A 99 3.93 -1.04 -1.53
N PRO A 100 3.36 -1.83 -0.60
CA PRO A 100 3.24 -3.27 -0.76
C PRO A 100 2.09 -3.73 -1.68
N ASN A 101 1.02 -2.94 -1.79
CA ASN A 101 -0.28 -3.40 -2.34
C ASN A 101 -0.20 -3.85 -3.81
N LEU A 102 0.60 -3.15 -4.63
CA LEU A 102 0.75 -3.50 -6.05
C LEU A 102 1.50 -4.83 -6.22
N TRP A 103 2.53 -5.07 -5.41
CA TRP A 103 3.29 -6.32 -5.42
C TRP A 103 2.42 -7.51 -4.98
N VAL A 104 1.53 -7.29 -3.99
CA VAL A 104 0.51 -8.27 -3.63
C VAL A 104 -0.43 -8.54 -4.80
N ALA A 105 -0.83 -7.51 -5.55
CA ALA A 105 -1.69 -7.69 -6.72
C ALA A 105 -1.02 -8.57 -7.80
N PHE A 106 0.26 -8.34 -8.10
CA PHE A 106 1.01 -9.17 -9.04
C PHE A 106 1.19 -10.60 -8.54
N GLY A 107 1.54 -10.77 -7.27
CA GLY A 107 1.64 -12.08 -6.62
C GLY A 107 0.32 -12.84 -6.66
N ALA A 108 -0.82 -12.17 -6.38
CA ALA A 108 -2.14 -12.79 -6.43
C ALA A 108 -2.52 -13.22 -7.85
N VAL A 109 -2.35 -12.36 -8.85
CA VAL A 109 -2.61 -12.69 -10.26
C VAL A 109 -1.73 -13.86 -10.72
N GLY A 110 -0.45 -13.85 -10.36
CA GLY A 110 0.49 -14.93 -10.66
C GLY A 110 0.11 -16.25 -9.97
N ALA A 111 -0.20 -16.22 -8.68
CA ALA A 111 -0.58 -17.38 -7.88
C ALA A 111 -1.82 -18.06 -8.45
N VAL A 112 -2.89 -17.29 -8.69
CA VAL A 112 -4.15 -17.81 -9.24
C VAL A 112 -3.93 -18.34 -10.66
N GLY A 113 -3.17 -17.63 -11.50
CA GLY A 113 -2.86 -18.07 -12.86
C GLY A 113 -2.10 -19.39 -12.89
N TRP A 114 -1.03 -19.53 -12.10
CA TRP A 114 -0.25 -20.76 -12.04
C TRP A 114 -1.04 -21.91 -11.40
N PHE A 115 -1.85 -21.63 -10.39
CA PHE A 115 -2.73 -22.62 -9.78
C PHE A 115 -3.70 -23.21 -10.81
N LEU A 116 -4.34 -22.37 -11.62
CA LEU A 116 -5.25 -22.80 -12.69
C LEU A 116 -4.54 -23.56 -13.81
N ARG A 117 -3.25 -23.29 -14.04
CA ARG A 117 -2.40 -24.04 -14.98
C ARG A 117 -1.92 -25.38 -14.44
N GLY A 118 -2.12 -25.66 -13.16
CA GLY A 118 -1.61 -26.87 -12.52
C GLY A 118 -0.13 -26.77 -12.17
N GLY A 119 0.38 -25.56 -12.01
CA GLY A 119 1.72 -25.32 -11.50
C GLY A 119 1.88 -25.90 -10.09
N THR A 120 3.10 -26.29 -9.77
CA THR A 120 3.47 -26.89 -8.49
C THR A 120 4.16 -25.85 -7.63
N TRP A 121 5.44 -25.58 -7.88
CA TRP A 121 6.23 -24.61 -7.13
C TRP A 121 5.96 -23.15 -7.52
N GLN A 122 5.45 -22.88 -8.73
CA GLN A 122 5.21 -21.50 -9.20
C GLN A 122 4.16 -20.76 -8.36
N PRO A 123 2.98 -21.35 -8.03
CA PRO A 123 2.06 -20.75 -7.07
C PRO A 123 2.69 -20.52 -5.69
N ALA A 124 3.57 -21.42 -5.23
CA ALA A 124 4.24 -21.28 -3.94
C ALA A 124 5.10 -20.01 -3.88
N LEU A 125 5.89 -19.74 -4.93
CA LEU A 125 6.69 -18.53 -5.01
C LEU A 125 5.82 -17.26 -5.01
N CYS A 126 4.71 -17.28 -5.74
CA CYS A 126 3.79 -16.15 -5.77
C CYS A 126 3.14 -15.92 -4.40
N VAL A 127 2.70 -16.98 -3.70
CA VAL A 127 2.14 -16.89 -2.35
C VAL A 127 3.19 -16.41 -1.34
N ALA A 128 4.42 -16.92 -1.42
CA ALA A 128 5.52 -16.47 -0.58
C ALA A 128 5.79 -14.97 -0.78
N ALA A 129 5.79 -14.50 -2.04
CA ALA A 129 5.91 -13.08 -2.34
C ALA A 129 4.74 -12.28 -1.72
N VAL A 130 3.49 -12.72 -1.88
CA VAL A 130 2.33 -12.04 -1.26
C VAL A 130 2.51 -11.96 0.25
N ALA A 131 2.91 -13.03 0.92
CA ALA A 131 3.12 -13.06 2.38
C ALA A 131 4.25 -12.12 2.83
N LEU A 132 5.35 -12.06 2.07
CA LEU A 132 6.45 -11.12 2.33
C LEU A 132 5.99 -9.67 2.25
N PHE A 133 5.17 -9.32 1.26
CA PHE A 133 4.66 -7.95 1.11
C PHE A 133 3.54 -7.62 2.10
N ARG A 134 2.60 -8.54 2.33
CA ARG A 134 1.48 -8.41 3.26
C ARG A 134 1.06 -9.79 3.79
N ALA A 135 1.50 -10.12 5.00
CA ALA A 135 1.25 -11.41 5.64
C ALA A 135 -0.26 -11.76 5.74
N PRO A 136 -1.15 -10.85 6.18
CA PRO A 136 -2.58 -11.15 6.24
C PRO A 136 -3.21 -11.44 4.87
N ASP A 137 -2.83 -10.69 3.82
CA ASP A 137 -3.39 -10.86 2.48
C ASP A 137 -3.06 -12.23 1.89
N ALA A 138 -1.91 -12.81 2.25
CA ALA A 138 -1.55 -14.17 1.81
C ALA A 138 -2.52 -15.21 2.37
N ALA A 139 -2.93 -15.08 3.63
CA ALA A 139 -3.93 -15.97 4.22
C ALA A 139 -5.28 -15.84 3.46
N TRP A 140 -5.74 -14.60 3.24
CA TRP A 140 -6.98 -14.34 2.49
C TRP A 140 -6.94 -14.82 1.03
N LEU A 141 -5.77 -14.80 0.40
CA LEU A 141 -5.57 -15.37 -0.95
C LEU A 141 -5.57 -16.90 -0.94
N VAL A 142 -4.88 -17.53 0.01
CA VAL A 142 -4.73 -18.99 0.07
C VAL A 142 -6.05 -19.68 0.40
N LEU A 143 -6.92 -19.07 1.21
CA LEU A 143 -8.23 -19.64 1.58
C LEU A 143 -9.06 -20.15 0.38
N PRO A 144 -9.45 -19.30 -0.60
CA PRO A 144 -10.22 -19.77 -1.75
C PRO A 144 -9.45 -20.73 -2.66
N LEU A 145 -8.12 -20.61 -2.75
CA LEU A 145 -7.28 -21.54 -3.51
C LEU A 145 -7.25 -22.93 -2.87
N ALA A 146 -7.09 -23.01 -1.55
CA ALA A 146 -7.11 -24.24 -0.80
C ALA A 146 -8.49 -24.91 -0.85
N VAL A 147 -9.58 -24.15 -0.67
CA VAL A 147 -10.95 -24.65 -0.85
C VAL A 147 -11.14 -25.20 -2.26
N THR A 148 -10.71 -24.48 -3.29
CA THR A 148 -10.78 -24.96 -4.68
C THR A 148 -9.98 -26.24 -4.87
N ALA A 149 -8.78 -26.33 -4.29
CA ALA A 149 -7.94 -27.51 -4.38
C ALA A 149 -8.55 -28.74 -3.69
N LEU A 150 -9.24 -28.55 -2.57
CA LEU A 150 -9.91 -29.63 -1.84
C LEU A 150 -11.13 -30.18 -2.61
N VAL A 151 -11.89 -29.28 -3.24
CA VAL A 151 -13.09 -29.63 -4.03
C VAL A 151 -12.73 -30.23 -5.38
N VAL A 152 -11.71 -29.70 -6.08
CA VAL A 152 -11.30 -30.17 -7.41
C VAL A 152 -10.14 -31.17 -7.26
N ARG A 153 -10.41 -32.47 -7.40
CA ARG A 153 -9.45 -33.56 -7.16
C ARG A 153 -8.10 -33.36 -7.85
N ASP A 154 -8.10 -32.94 -9.12
CA ASP A 154 -6.87 -32.73 -9.90
C ASP A 154 -5.97 -31.62 -9.34
N ARG A 155 -6.53 -30.74 -8.51
CA ARG A 155 -5.84 -29.60 -7.90
C ARG A 155 -5.33 -29.89 -6.50
N ARG A 156 -5.71 -31.01 -5.86
CA ARG A 156 -5.24 -31.38 -4.51
C ARG A 156 -3.72 -31.42 -4.38
N ARG A 157 -3.03 -31.82 -5.46
CA ARG A 157 -1.55 -31.87 -5.53
C ARG A 157 -0.88 -30.50 -5.33
N THR A 158 -1.62 -29.39 -5.45
CA THR A 158 -1.10 -28.03 -5.25
C THR A 158 -1.10 -27.59 -3.78
N LEU A 159 -1.88 -28.24 -2.91
CA LEU A 159 -1.97 -27.91 -1.47
C LEU A 159 -0.63 -27.85 -0.74
N PRO A 160 0.28 -28.85 -0.85
CA PRO A 160 1.57 -28.77 -0.15
C PRO A 160 2.39 -27.57 -0.63
N TYR A 161 2.28 -27.18 -1.90
CA TYR A 161 2.98 -26.02 -2.44
C TYR A 161 2.39 -24.69 -1.96
N LEU A 162 1.06 -24.58 -1.86
CA LEU A 162 0.41 -23.41 -1.27
C LEU A 162 0.80 -23.25 0.21
N ALA A 163 0.83 -24.35 0.97
CA ALA A 163 1.25 -24.37 2.35
C ALA A 163 2.73 -24.00 2.50
N ALA A 164 3.61 -24.58 1.67
CA ALA A 164 5.05 -24.28 1.67
C ALA A 164 5.33 -22.82 1.31
N GLY A 165 4.65 -22.28 0.29
CA GLY A 165 4.77 -20.88 -0.09
C GLY A 165 4.32 -19.94 1.04
N LEU A 166 3.19 -20.25 1.68
CA LEU A 166 2.69 -19.47 2.81
C LEU A 166 3.65 -19.51 4.00
N ALA A 167 4.13 -20.71 4.38
CA ALA A 167 5.08 -20.88 5.47
C ALA A 167 6.39 -20.14 5.20
N ALA A 168 6.96 -20.29 4.00
CA ALA A 168 8.20 -19.63 3.61
C ALA A 168 8.07 -18.10 3.64
N GLY A 169 6.99 -17.56 3.07
CA GLY A 169 6.79 -16.11 3.04
C GLY A 169 6.41 -15.50 4.41
N LEU A 170 5.79 -16.28 5.30
CA LEU A 170 5.46 -15.84 6.66
C LEU A 170 6.60 -16.00 7.66
N ALA A 171 7.64 -16.80 7.35
CA ALA A 171 8.71 -17.13 8.28
C ALA A 171 9.33 -15.89 8.96
N GLN A 172 9.70 -14.88 8.16
CA GLN A 172 10.27 -13.63 8.66
C GLN A 172 9.27 -12.86 9.55
N TRP A 173 8.01 -12.79 9.16
CA TRP A 173 6.96 -12.09 9.91
C TRP A 173 6.66 -12.79 11.25
N ILE A 174 6.65 -14.12 11.26
CA ILE A 174 6.45 -14.93 12.47
C ILE A 174 7.63 -14.77 13.42
N ALA A 175 8.87 -14.85 12.93
CA ALA A 175 10.06 -14.64 13.75
C ALA A 175 10.02 -13.26 14.44
N GLU A 176 9.69 -12.20 13.71
CA GLU A 176 9.52 -10.87 14.29
C GLU A 176 8.36 -10.78 15.29
N ALA A 177 7.28 -11.56 15.09
CA ALA A 177 6.18 -11.60 16.04
C ALA A 177 6.65 -12.07 17.42
N TYR A 178 7.47 -13.12 17.46
CA TYR A 178 8.04 -13.63 18.71
C TYR A 178 9.11 -12.71 19.29
N VAL A 179 10.01 -12.16 18.47
CA VAL A 179 11.12 -11.32 18.96
C VAL A 179 10.67 -9.95 19.44
N ARG A 180 9.64 -9.34 18.81
CA ARG A 180 9.29 -7.93 19.05
C ARG A 180 7.93 -7.72 19.72
N TRP A 181 7.02 -8.68 19.60
CA TRP A 181 5.63 -8.51 20.02
C TRP A 181 5.18 -9.56 21.03
N GLY A 182 6.00 -10.55 21.39
CA GLY A 182 5.59 -11.61 22.33
C GLY A 182 4.78 -12.75 21.70
N GLY A 183 4.75 -12.83 20.36
CA GLY A 183 4.14 -13.94 19.61
C GLY A 183 3.18 -13.48 18.52
N VAL A 184 2.70 -14.45 17.73
CA VAL A 184 1.74 -14.19 16.64
C VAL A 184 0.41 -13.62 17.13
N PRO A 185 -0.25 -14.16 18.18
CA PRO A 185 -1.52 -13.62 18.66
C PRO A 185 -1.39 -12.16 19.11
N GLU A 186 -0.33 -11.84 19.84
CA GLU A 186 -0.11 -10.48 20.34
C GLU A 186 0.22 -9.50 19.21
N ARG A 187 1.03 -9.91 18.22
CA ARG A 187 1.25 -9.10 17.01
C ARG A 187 -0.06 -8.83 16.27
N LEU A 188 -0.96 -9.81 16.16
CA LEU A 188 -2.27 -9.62 15.53
C LEU A 188 -3.17 -8.69 16.35
N ARG A 189 -3.18 -8.81 17.68
CA ARG A 189 -3.92 -7.92 18.58
C ARG A 189 -3.44 -6.47 18.45
N VAL A 190 -2.13 -6.25 18.50
CA VAL A 190 -1.54 -4.91 18.31
C VAL A 190 -1.75 -4.40 16.89
N SER A 191 -1.72 -5.28 15.88
CA SER A 191 -2.06 -4.90 14.50
C SER A 191 -3.50 -4.40 14.41
N SER A 192 -4.45 -5.13 15.01
CA SER A 192 -5.86 -4.72 15.07
C SER A 192 -6.01 -3.34 15.70
N ALA A 193 -5.43 -3.13 16.89
CA ALA A 193 -5.45 -1.83 17.56
C ALA A 193 -4.79 -0.71 16.72
N THR A 194 -3.67 -1.02 16.06
CA THR A 194 -2.98 -0.09 15.15
C THR A 194 -3.82 0.28 13.93
N GLU A 195 -4.73 -0.58 13.50
CA GLU A 195 -5.63 -0.37 12.37
C GLU A 195 -7.00 0.22 12.75
N GLY A 196 -7.15 0.66 14.01
CA GLY A 196 -8.38 1.29 14.50
C GLY A 196 -9.39 0.28 15.02
N ASP A 197 -8.89 -0.79 15.65
CA ASP A 197 -9.64 -1.92 16.20
C ASP A 197 -10.46 -2.64 15.12
N MET A 198 -9.82 -3.60 14.44
CA MET A 198 -10.50 -4.39 13.41
C MET A 198 -11.71 -5.11 13.99
N GLY A 199 -12.84 -4.93 13.33
CA GLY A 199 -14.14 -5.48 13.67
C GLY A 199 -15.05 -5.42 12.45
N LEU A 200 -16.28 -5.92 12.55
CA LEU A 200 -17.22 -5.82 11.42
C LEU A 200 -17.63 -4.36 11.16
N HIS A 201 -17.14 -3.80 10.07
CA HIS A 201 -17.40 -2.45 9.60
C HIS A 201 -17.76 -2.47 8.10
N LEU A 202 -18.99 -2.14 7.74
CA LEU A 202 -19.37 -1.99 6.33
C LEU A 202 -18.75 -0.71 5.75
N ASN A 203 -17.58 -0.84 5.15
CA ASN A 203 -16.71 0.27 4.76
C ASN A 203 -16.85 0.69 3.28
N LEU A 204 -17.90 0.23 2.59
CA LEU A 204 -18.13 0.50 1.16
C LEU A 204 -18.23 2.01 0.86
N GLY A 205 -18.95 2.77 1.69
CA GLY A 205 -19.11 4.21 1.50
C GLY A 205 -17.80 4.99 1.65
N THR A 206 -16.95 4.59 2.59
CA THR A 206 -15.60 5.16 2.76
C THR A 206 -14.68 4.79 1.60
N ALA A 207 -14.73 3.54 1.14
CA ALA A 207 -13.97 3.09 -0.03
C ALA A 207 -14.36 3.87 -1.29
N TRP A 208 -15.65 4.10 -1.50
CA TRP A 208 -16.14 4.89 -2.62
C TRP A 208 -15.72 6.37 -2.52
N ARG A 209 -15.83 6.98 -1.33
CA ARG A 209 -15.39 8.37 -1.09
C ARG A 209 -13.89 8.56 -1.32
N ALA A 210 -13.08 7.56 -1.01
CA ALA A 210 -11.63 7.64 -1.17
C ALA A 210 -11.14 7.28 -2.58
N VAL A 211 -11.98 6.70 -3.46
CA VAL A 211 -11.52 6.01 -4.70
C VAL A 211 -10.70 6.89 -5.65
N ASN A 212 -10.92 8.20 -5.63
CA ASN A 212 -10.20 9.20 -6.43
C ASN A 212 -9.35 10.15 -5.56
N GLY A 213 -8.92 9.68 -4.39
CA GLY A 213 -8.28 10.47 -3.36
C GLY A 213 -9.21 10.72 -2.16
N PRO A 214 -8.67 11.03 -0.96
CA PRO A 214 -7.24 11.14 -0.65
C PRO A 214 -6.53 9.77 -0.61
N LEU A 215 -5.19 9.76 -0.72
CA LEU A 215 -4.36 8.53 -0.66
C LEU A 215 -4.53 7.72 0.64
N LEU A 216 -4.98 8.37 1.72
CA LEU A 216 -5.36 7.74 2.97
C LEU A 216 -6.51 8.53 3.61
N CYS A 217 -7.65 7.88 3.82
CA CYS A 217 -8.85 8.47 4.44
C CYS A 217 -9.02 7.90 5.85
N ARG A 218 -8.36 8.48 6.87
CA ARG A 218 -8.32 7.97 8.26
C ARG A 218 -8.26 9.09 9.33
N PRO A 219 -9.32 9.34 10.12
CA PRO A 219 -10.71 8.93 9.86
C PRO A 219 -11.20 9.56 8.55
N CYS A 220 -12.17 8.95 7.90
CA CYS A 220 -12.60 9.43 6.59
C CYS A 220 -13.61 10.57 6.71
N THR A 221 -13.09 11.79 6.79
CA THR A 221 -13.86 13.05 6.83
C THR A 221 -14.10 13.66 5.45
N ALA A 222 -13.54 13.06 4.39
CA ALA A 222 -13.85 13.46 3.03
C ALA A 222 -15.37 13.38 2.79
N GLY A 223 -15.95 14.43 2.21
CA GLY A 223 -17.34 14.44 1.77
C GLY A 223 -17.58 13.47 0.61
N HIS A 224 -18.72 13.61 -0.08
CA HIS A 224 -18.89 12.95 -1.37
C HIS A 224 -17.76 13.37 -2.33
N PRO A 225 -17.30 12.49 -3.24
CA PRO A 225 -16.32 12.88 -4.25
C PRO A 225 -16.81 14.12 -4.96
N ALA A 226 -15.96 15.15 -5.07
CA ALA A 226 -16.31 16.38 -5.81
C ALA A 226 -16.70 16.10 -7.27
N HIS A 227 -16.19 14.98 -7.80
CA HIS A 227 -16.46 14.45 -9.12
C HIS A 227 -16.96 13.00 -9.01
N PRO A 228 -18.23 12.77 -8.62
CA PRO A 228 -18.78 11.43 -8.45
C PRO A 228 -18.77 10.63 -9.77
N GLU A 229 -18.83 11.31 -10.92
CA GLU A 229 -18.71 10.73 -12.25
C GLU A 229 -17.40 9.94 -12.44
N LEU A 230 -16.29 10.42 -11.84
CA LEU A 230 -14.99 9.75 -11.89
C LEU A 230 -14.95 8.49 -11.01
N ALA A 231 -15.95 8.29 -10.13
CA ALA A 231 -16.05 7.14 -9.23
C ALA A 231 -17.05 6.08 -9.72
N LEU A 232 -17.80 6.35 -10.80
CA LEU A 232 -18.85 5.45 -11.29
C LEU A 232 -18.32 4.08 -11.74
N TRP A 233 -17.09 4.02 -12.25
CA TRP A 233 -16.46 2.76 -12.66
C TRP A 233 -16.37 1.76 -11.50
N TRP A 234 -16.19 2.25 -10.27
CA TRP A 234 -16.08 1.42 -9.08
C TRP A 234 -17.41 0.76 -8.73
N LEU A 235 -18.52 1.47 -8.94
CA LEU A 235 -19.88 0.94 -8.79
C LEU A 235 -20.27 0.00 -9.94
N ALA A 236 -19.77 0.26 -11.15
CA ALA A 236 -19.97 -0.61 -12.30
C ALA A 236 -19.22 -1.94 -12.18
N LEU A 237 -18.10 -1.98 -11.45
CA LEU A 237 -17.25 -3.17 -11.34
C LEU A 237 -18.00 -4.39 -10.77
N PRO A 238 -18.72 -4.33 -9.62
CA PRO A 238 -19.54 -5.45 -9.14
C PRO A 238 -20.55 -5.95 -10.17
N VAL A 239 -21.18 -5.05 -10.93
CA VAL A 239 -22.17 -5.40 -11.97
C VAL A 239 -21.49 -6.16 -13.12
N LEU A 240 -20.35 -5.68 -13.60
CA LEU A 240 -19.57 -6.34 -14.65
C LEU A 240 -19.08 -7.73 -14.21
N VAL A 241 -18.67 -7.87 -12.94
CA VAL A 241 -18.26 -9.15 -12.37
C VAL A 241 -19.44 -10.12 -12.28
N ALA A 242 -20.60 -9.65 -11.80
CA ALA A 242 -21.82 -10.46 -11.75
C ALA A 242 -22.25 -10.91 -13.16
N ALA A 243 -22.17 -10.03 -14.16
CA ALA A 243 -22.44 -10.37 -15.55
C ALA A 243 -21.42 -11.40 -16.10
N ALA A 244 -20.14 -11.26 -15.78
CA ALA A 244 -19.11 -12.21 -16.20
C ALA A 244 -19.34 -13.61 -15.60
N LEU A 245 -19.72 -13.68 -14.32
CA LEU A 245 -20.13 -14.92 -13.66
C LEU A 245 -21.37 -15.53 -14.33
N TYR A 246 -22.42 -14.72 -14.50
CA TYR A 246 -23.68 -15.16 -15.09
C TYR A 246 -23.48 -15.79 -16.47
N VAL A 247 -22.77 -15.09 -17.37
CA VAL A 247 -22.46 -15.59 -18.71
C VAL A 247 -21.62 -16.86 -18.66
N THR A 248 -20.61 -16.92 -17.78
CA THR A 248 -19.75 -18.10 -17.63
C THR A 248 -20.55 -19.31 -17.13
N LEU A 249 -21.46 -19.12 -16.16
CA LEU A 249 -22.28 -20.18 -15.60
C LEU A 249 -23.34 -20.69 -16.59
N ARG A 250 -23.88 -19.82 -17.44
CA ARG A 250 -24.78 -20.21 -18.55
C ARG A 250 -24.06 -21.08 -19.59
N GLU A 251 -22.80 -20.80 -19.87
CA GLU A 251 -21.98 -21.53 -20.86
C GLU A 251 -21.15 -22.68 -20.28
N ARG A 252 -21.39 -23.06 -19.02
CA ARG A 252 -20.55 -24.04 -18.28
C ARG A 252 -20.41 -25.41 -18.94
N ARG A 253 -21.33 -25.79 -19.83
CA ARG A 253 -21.27 -27.05 -20.59
C ARG A 253 -20.26 -27.02 -21.73
N VAL A 254 -19.89 -25.84 -22.21
CA VAL A 254 -19.04 -25.63 -23.40
C VAL A 254 -17.68 -25.05 -23.03
N ARG A 255 -17.57 -24.37 -21.87
CA ARG A 255 -16.35 -23.67 -21.45
C ARG A 255 -16.00 -23.92 -20.00
N PRO A 256 -14.69 -23.93 -19.65
CA PRO A 256 -14.26 -24.04 -18.27
C PRO A 256 -14.66 -22.80 -17.46
N VAL A 257 -15.27 -23.03 -16.29
CA VAL A 257 -15.72 -21.97 -15.38
C VAL A 257 -14.60 -21.43 -14.47
N ALA A 258 -13.57 -22.24 -14.23
CA ALA A 258 -12.52 -21.92 -13.26
C ALA A 258 -11.74 -20.62 -13.54
N PRO A 259 -11.40 -20.27 -14.80
CA PRO A 259 -10.74 -19.00 -15.12
C PRO A 259 -11.55 -17.74 -14.81
N THR A 260 -12.86 -17.86 -14.55
CA THR A 260 -13.71 -16.76 -14.09
C THR A 260 -13.96 -16.85 -12.58
N VAL A 261 -14.34 -18.02 -12.08
CA VAL A 261 -14.81 -18.18 -10.69
C VAL A 261 -13.67 -18.05 -9.68
N VAL A 262 -12.52 -18.67 -9.93
CA VAL A 262 -11.39 -18.65 -8.98
C VAL A 262 -10.83 -17.24 -8.75
N PRO A 263 -10.51 -16.42 -9.78
CA PRO A 263 -10.05 -15.06 -9.53
C PRO A 263 -11.11 -14.19 -8.85
N VAL A 264 -12.42 -14.39 -9.12
CA VAL A 264 -13.49 -13.67 -8.41
C VAL A 264 -13.53 -14.06 -6.93
N ALA A 265 -13.45 -15.35 -6.60
CA ALA A 265 -13.41 -15.81 -5.21
C ALA A 265 -12.18 -15.28 -4.47
N CYS A 266 -11.01 -15.28 -5.11
CA CYS A 266 -9.78 -14.71 -4.56
C CYS A 266 -9.89 -13.19 -4.37
N ALA A 267 -10.48 -12.48 -5.33
CA ALA A 267 -10.70 -11.04 -5.23
C ALA A 267 -11.66 -10.68 -4.09
N ALA A 268 -12.75 -11.44 -3.95
CA ALA A 268 -13.71 -11.26 -2.87
C ALA A 268 -13.04 -11.47 -1.50
N ALA A 269 -12.31 -12.58 -1.34
CA ALA A 269 -11.59 -12.88 -0.09
C ALA A 269 -10.54 -11.80 0.25
N LEU A 270 -9.76 -11.34 -0.73
CA LEU A 270 -8.79 -10.26 -0.55
C LEU A 270 -9.44 -8.90 -0.26
N ALA A 271 -10.69 -8.68 -0.67
CA ALA A 271 -11.42 -7.45 -0.39
C ALA A 271 -12.01 -7.42 1.03
N VAL A 272 -12.31 -8.57 1.63
CA VAL A 272 -12.99 -8.68 2.95
C VAL A 272 -12.33 -7.80 4.02
N PRO A 273 -11.00 -7.85 4.25
CA PRO A 273 -10.38 -7.02 5.29
C PRO A 273 -10.63 -5.53 5.11
N TYR A 274 -10.66 -5.06 3.87
CA TYR A 274 -10.71 -3.64 3.54
C TYR A 274 -12.12 -3.08 3.41
N VAL A 275 -13.09 -3.92 3.05
CA VAL A 275 -14.49 -3.53 2.88
C VAL A 275 -15.36 -3.89 4.07
N LEU A 276 -14.95 -4.86 4.90
CA LEU A 276 -15.73 -5.38 6.02
C LEU A 276 -15.02 -5.34 7.37
N LEU A 277 -13.69 -5.24 7.46
CA LEU A 277 -12.97 -5.38 8.74
C LEU A 277 -12.28 -4.12 9.26
N ILE A 278 -12.15 -3.08 8.44
CA ILE A 278 -11.40 -1.86 8.77
C ILE A 278 -12.31 -0.64 8.57
N GLY A 279 -12.30 0.30 9.52
CA GLY A 279 -13.15 1.51 9.52
C GLY A 279 -12.61 2.71 8.73
N TYR A 280 -11.58 2.52 7.90
CA TYR A 280 -10.92 3.57 7.12
C TYR A 280 -10.52 3.04 5.74
N SER A 281 -10.16 3.89 4.79
CA SER A 281 -9.85 3.43 3.42
C SER A 281 -8.65 4.12 2.78
N ALA A 282 -7.99 3.41 1.88
CA ALA A 282 -7.00 3.91 0.95
C ALA A 282 -7.23 3.25 -0.41
N PRO A 283 -7.19 3.98 -1.55
CA PRO A 283 -7.46 3.43 -2.88
C PRO A 283 -6.65 2.16 -3.22
N ARG A 284 -5.41 2.12 -2.75
CA ARG A 284 -4.48 1.01 -3.01
C ARG A 284 -4.87 -0.32 -2.35
N PHE A 285 -5.71 -0.30 -1.30
CA PHE A 285 -6.07 -1.49 -0.55
C PHE A 285 -6.73 -2.57 -1.42
N LEU A 286 -7.52 -2.14 -2.40
CA LEU A 286 -8.26 -3.02 -3.30
C LEU A 286 -7.52 -3.36 -4.59
N LEU A 287 -6.25 -2.94 -4.78
CA LEU A 287 -5.45 -3.28 -5.96
C LEU A 287 -5.40 -4.79 -6.25
N PRO A 288 -5.20 -5.68 -5.26
CA PRO A 288 -5.20 -7.12 -5.52
C PRO A 288 -6.53 -7.63 -6.06
N ALA A 289 -7.65 -7.12 -5.53
CA ALA A 289 -8.98 -7.45 -6.02
C ALA A 289 -9.18 -6.91 -7.45
N TYR A 290 -8.83 -5.66 -7.73
CA TYR A 290 -8.96 -5.09 -9.07
C TYR A 290 -8.13 -5.84 -10.11
N ALA A 291 -6.91 -6.25 -9.77
CA ALA A 291 -6.05 -7.01 -10.67
C ALA A 291 -6.67 -8.36 -11.04
N LEU A 292 -7.19 -9.09 -10.05
CA LEU A 292 -7.86 -10.37 -10.28
C LEU A 292 -9.17 -10.22 -11.06
N LEU A 293 -10.00 -9.21 -10.74
CA LEU A 293 -11.27 -8.95 -11.42
C LEU A 293 -11.10 -8.42 -12.85
N SER A 294 -9.96 -7.81 -13.18
CA SER A 294 -9.67 -7.35 -14.54
C SER A 294 -9.73 -8.47 -15.59
N LEU A 295 -9.42 -9.71 -15.20
CA LEU A 295 -9.41 -10.89 -16.07
C LEU A 295 -10.81 -11.32 -16.51
N PRO A 296 -11.76 -11.64 -15.60
CA PRO A 296 -13.13 -11.98 -16.01
C PRO A 296 -13.86 -10.81 -16.68
N VAL A 297 -13.59 -9.56 -16.28
CA VAL A 297 -14.14 -8.37 -16.94
C VAL A 297 -13.62 -8.26 -18.38
N ALA A 298 -12.33 -8.45 -18.62
CA ALA A 298 -11.76 -8.46 -19.96
C ALA A 298 -12.35 -9.57 -20.85
N VAL A 299 -12.56 -10.76 -20.28
CA VAL A 299 -13.24 -11.87 -20.99
C VAL A 299 -14.65 -11.47 -21.41
N LEU A 300 -15.44 -10.90 -20.50
CA LEU A 300 -16.81 -10.45 -20.76
C LEU A 300 -16.85 -9.38 -21.87
N LEU A 301 -16.09 -8.30 -21.71
CA LEU A 301 -16.11 -7.16 -22.63
C LEU A 301 -15.65 -7.55 -24.05
N ARG A 302 -14.70 -8.50 -24.18
CA ARG A 302 -14.29 -9.00 -25.50
C ARG A 302 -15.38 -9.81 -26.20
N ARG A 303 -16.31 -10.42 -25.45
CA ARG A 303 -17.46 -11.14 -26.02
C ARG A 303 -18.55 -10.21 -26.51
N MET A 304 -18.73 -9.05 -25.88
CA MET A 304 -19.73 -8.04 -26.26
C MET A 304 -19.44 -7.36 -27.60
N ARG A 305 -18.27 -7.57 -28.21
CA ARG A 305 -17.84 -6.93 -29.47
C ARG A 305 -18.48 -7.46 -30.76
N ARG A 306 -19.53 -8.30 -30.69
CA ARG A 306 -20.11 -8.91 -31.90
C ARG A 306 -20.95 -7.98 -32.76
N PRO A 307 -21.76 -7.05 -32.21
CA PRO A 307 -22.33 -5.96 -33.02
C PRO A 307 -21.41 -4.72 -33.00
N ARG A 308 -21.16 -4.13 -34.18
CA ARG A 308 -20.27 -2.96 -34.38
C ARG A 308 -20.60 -1.81 -33.42
N ARG A 309 -21.89 -1.55 -33.15
CA ARG A 309 -22.34 -0.49 -32.24
C ARG A 309 -21.89 -0.71 -30.78
N LEU A 310 -22.00 -1.94 -30.26
CA LEU A 310 -21.52 -2.25 -28.90
C LEU A 310 -20.00 -2.22 -28.82
N ALA A 311 -19.31 -2.62 -29.89
CA ALA A 311 -17.85 -2.52 -29.95
C ALA A 311 -17.38 -1.06 -29.88
N ILE A 312 -18.01 -0.16 -30.65
CA ILE A 312 -17.73 1.28 -30.61
C ILE A 312 -18.03 1.83 -29.21
N ALA A 313 -19.21 1.57 -28.65
CA ALA A 313 -19.58 2.05 -27.32
C ALA A 313 -18.60 1.56 -26.23
N ALA A 314 -18.21 0.28 -26.25
CA ALA A 314 -17.24 -0.27 -25.31
C ALA A 314 -15.87 0.39 -25.44
N VAL A 315 -15.38 0.61 -26.67
CA VAL A 315 -14.11 1.32 -26.90
C VAL A 315 -14.17 2.75 -26.40
N THR A 316 -15.25 3.48 -26.71
CA THR A 316 -15.45 4.86 -26.23
C THR A 316 -15.48 4.92 -24.70
N LEU A 317 -16.22 4.02 -24.03
CA LEU A 317 -16.29 3.96 -22.58
C LEU A 317 -14.91 3.66 -21.95
N ILE A 318 -14.14 2.75 -22.54
CA ILE A 318 -12.78 2.46 -22.08
C ILE A 318 -11.87 3.68 -22.28
N ALA A 319 -11.96 4.36 -23.42
CA ALA A 319 -11.17 5.56 -23.69
C ALA A 319 -11.49 6.70 -22.71
N LEU A 320 -12.79 6.94 -22.46
CA LEU A 320 -13.25 7.89 -21.44
C LEU A 320 -12.76 7.51 -20.05
N GLN A 321 -12.79 6.22 -19.71
CA GLN A 321 -12.27 5.73 -18.45
C GLN A 321 -10.76 5.96 -18.33
N LEU A 322 -9.96 5.67 -19.35
CA LEU A 322 -8.52 5.92 -19.31
C LEU A 322 -8.21 7.42 -19.19
N ALA A 323 -8.95 8.27 -19.88
CA ALA A 323 -8.83 9.73 -19.74
C ALA A 323 -9.21 10.19 -18.32
N SER A 324 -10.27 9.65 -17.74
CA SER A 324 -10.70 9.96 -16.37
C SER A 324 -9.63 9.59 -15.35
N GLN A 325 -9.04 8.39 -15.49
CA GLN A 325 -7.95 7.92 -14.62
C GLN A 325 -6.68 8.76 -14.80
N TYR A 326 -6.36 9.20 -16.01
CA TYR A 326 -5.22 10.09 -16.26
C TYR A 326 -5.37 11.46 -15.57
N VAL A 327 -6.58 12.03 -15.58
CA VAL A 327 -6.87 13.29 -14.87
C VAL A 327 -6.69 13.12 -13.36
N VAL A 328 -7.21 12.03 -12.77
CA VAL A 328 -7.03 11.75 -11.33
C VAL A 328 -5.55 11.52 -11.01
N LEU A 329 -4.84 10.76 -11.85
CA LEU A 329 -3.40 10.51 -11.68
C LEU A 329 -2.61 11.82 -11.59
N HIS A 330 -2.82 12.75 -12.52
CA HIS A 330 -2.12 14.04 -12.51
C HIS A 330 -2.39 14.85 -11.26
N ARG A 331 -3.65 14.91 -10.82
CA ARG A 331 -4.03 15.61 -9.59
C ARG A 331 -3.34 15.01 -8.36
N GLU A 332 -3.36 13.69 -8.24
CA GLU A 332 -2.78 12.97 -7.10
C GLU A 332 -1.25 12.99 -7.12
N VAL A 333 -0.60 12.92 -8.29
CA VAL A 333 0.85 13.10 -8.43
C VAL A 333 1.27 14.51 -8.00
N ALA A 334 0.54 15.54 -8.45
CA ALA A 334 0.82 16.91 -8.07
C ALA A 334 0.60 17.14 -6.56
N SER A 335 -0.47 16.58 -6.01
CA SER A 335 -0.76 16.61 -4.57
C SER A 335 0.36 15.97 -3.75
N THR A 336 0.75 14.75 -4.13
CA THR A 336 1.84 14.00 -3.48
C THR A 336 3.15 14.77 -3.55
N ALA A 337 3.51 15.32 -4.72
CA ALA A 337 4.74 16.09 -4.89
C ALA A 337 4.77 17.34 -4.02
N ARG A 338 3.65 18.06 -3.87
CA ARG A 338 3.54 19.21 -2.95
C ARG A 338 3.73 18.78 -1.50
N THR A 339 3.12 17.67 -1.08
CA THR A 339 3.27 17.14 0.28
C THR A 339 4.72 16.71 0.55
N ASP A 340 5.34 15.98 -0.37
CA ASP A 340 6.75 15.55 -0.27
C ASP A 340 7.68 16.77 -0.16
N ALA A 341 7.46 17.82 -0.95
CA ALA A 341 8.24 19.05 -0.90
C ALA A 341 8.14 19.77 0.45
N ARG A 342 6.97 19.74 1.10
CA ARG A 342 6.81 20.31 2.45
C ARG A 342 7.57 19.51 3.50
N TYR A 343 7.67 18.19 3.37
CA TYR A 343 8.49 17.40 4.28
C TYR A 343 9.98 17.77 4.17
N VAL A 344 10.48 17.94 2.95
CA VAL A 344 11.86 18.39 2.71
C VAL A 344 12.07 19.83 3.18
N ALA A 345 11.10 20.73 2.99
CA ALA A 345 11.16 22.09 3.50
C ALA A 345 11.21 22.13 5.05
N ALA A 346 10.36 21.32 5.71
CA ALA A 346 10.36 21.17 7.16
C ALA A 346 11.72 20.66 7.67
N ALA A 347 12.31 19.66 7.01
CA ALA A 347 13.64 19.15 7.35
C ALA A 347 14.73 20.23 7.28
N ARG A 348 14.74 21.04 6.21
CA ARG A 348 15.66 22.18 6.10
C ARG A 348 15.44 23.23 7.19
N GLY A 349 14.18 23.51 7.53
CA GLY A 349 13.83 24.41 8.64
C GLY A 349 14.34 23.88 9.99
N LEU A 350 14.25 22.56 10.24
CA LEU A 350 14.81 21.92 11.43
C LEU A 350 16.35 22.07 11.49
N HIS A 351 17.04 21.89 10.37
CA HIS A 351 18.50 22.10 10.31
C HIS A 351 18.88 23.56 10.58
N ALA A 352 18.14 24.52 10.00
CA ALA A 352 18.38 25.95 10.20
C ALA A 352 18.24 26.40 11.67
N MET A 353 17.37 25.73 12.44
CA MET A 353 17.22 25.99 13.88
C MET A 353 18.13 25.11 14.77
N GLY A 354 19.11 24.40 14.18
CA GLY A 354 20.11 23.61 14.89
C GLY A 354 19.62 22.25 15.38
N VAL A 355 18.57 21.69 14.78
CA VAL A 355 18.14 20.30 15.01
C VAL A 355 18.73 19.44 13.89
N THR A 356 20.00 19.03 14.06
CA THR A 356 20.78 18.25 13.09
C THR A 356 21.15 16.86 13.64
N PRO A 357 21.45 15.87 12.77
CA PRO A 357 21.80 14.52 13.21
C PRO A 357 23.03 14.46 14.14
N PRO A 358 23.03 13.59 15.17
CA PRO A 358 21.93 12.72 15.60
C PRO A 358 20.84 13.51 16.34
N CYS A 359 19.59 13.44 15.85
CA CYS A 359 18.44 14.22 16.34
C CYS A 359 17.17 13.37 16.50
N LEU A 360 16.16 13.95 17.16
CA LEU A 360 14.83 13.36 17.35
C LEU A 360 13.73 14.32 16.88
N VAL A 361 12.78 13.82 16.09
CA VAL A 361 11.57 14.53 15.67
C VAL A 361 10.33 13.78 16.16
N THR A 362 9.35 14.50 16.70
CA THR A 362 8.07 13.95 17.16
C THR A 362 6.90 14.82 16.69
N GLY A 363 5.66 14.36 16.90
CA GLY A 363 4.44 15.04 16.48
C GLY A 363 3.99 14.67 15.06
N PRO A 364 2.90 15.27 14.55
CA PRO A 364 2.37 14.95 13.23
C PRO A 364 3.47 15.08 12.15
N ARG A 365 3.51 14.14 11.21
CA ARG A 365 4.44 14.15 10.06
C ARG A 365 5.92 13.99 10.43
N ALA A 366 6.25 13.73 11.69
CA ALA A 366 7.63 13.54 12.13
C ALA A 366 8.36 12.39 11.43
N LEU A 367 7.65 11.40 10.91
CA LEU A 367 8.26 10.25 10.25
C LEU A 367 8.89 10.62 8.90
N PRO A 368 8.15 11.14 7.90
CA PRO A 368 8.76 11.58 6.65
C PRO A 368 9.67 12.80 6.84
N VAL A 369 9.37 13.72 7.76
CA VAL A 369 10.24 14.87 8.06
C VAL A 369 11.54 14.42 8.71
N GLY A 370 11.47 13.50 9.69
CA GLY A 370 12.64 12.94 10.35
C GLY A 370 13.54 12.20 9.38
N TYR A 371 12.96 11.38 8.50
CA TYR A 371 13.72 10.72 7.43
C TYR A 371 14.42 11.73 6.51
N ALA A 372 13.71 12.77 6.04
CA ALA A 372 14.30 13.82 5.21
C ALA A 372 15.38 14.64 5.95
N ALA A 373 15.32 14.73 7.28
CA ALA A 373 16.28 15.46 8.11
C ALA A 373 17.45 14.60 8.60
N GLY A 374 17.47 13.28 8.36
CA GLY A 374 18.43 12.37 9.00
C GLY A 374 18.19 12.13 10.49
N CYS A 375 17.02 12.52 11.01
CA CYS A 375 16.66 12.38 12.41
C CYS A 375 15.87 11.10 12.66
N ALA A 376 15.99 10.56 13.87
CA ALA A 376 15.05 9.55 14.33
C ALA A 376 13.66 10.17 14.53
N SER A 377 12.61 9.41 14.24
CA SER A 377 11.23 9.80 14.51
C SER A 377 10.64 8.97 15.64
N ALA A 378 9.88 9.58 16.55
CA ALA A 378 9.12 8.84 17.56
C ALA A 378 7.75 9.47 17.80
N GLN A 379 6.79 8.67 18.26
CA GLN A 379 5.46 9.15 18.67
C GLN A 379 5.08 8.57 20.03
N THR A 380 4.41 9.36 20.85
CA THR A 380 3.85 8.91 22.13
C THR A 380 2.43 8.38 22.03
N GLN A 381 1.77 8.55 20.88
CA GLN A 381 0.37 8.21 20.66
C GLN A 381 0.07 7.94 19.18
N GLY A 382 -1.11 7.38 18.91
CA GLY A 382 -1.59 7.05 17.56
C GLY A 382 -0.96 5.79 16.97
N ASN A 383 -1.20 5.55 15.69
CA ASN A 383 -0.89 4.27 15.00
C ASN A 383 0.62 3.99 14.82
N ASN A 384 1.46 4.97 15.13
CA ASN A 384 2.91 4.81 15.12
C ASN A 384 3.51 5.12 16.50
N ALA A 385 2.72 4.99 17.58
CA ALA A 385 3.21 5.10 18.95
C ALA A 385 4.37 4.12 19.16
N SER A 386 5.53 4.66 19.48
CA SER A 386 6.81 3.96 19.49
C SER A 386 7.65 4.24 20.73
N THR A 387 7.19 5.14 21.60
CA THR A 387 7.90 5.56 22.81
C THR A 387 6.91 6.07 23.86
N THR A 388 7.35 6.18 25.11
CA THR A 388 6.58 6.81 26.17
C THR A 388 6.95 8.29 26.30
N ARG A 389 6.12 9.08 26.99
CA ARG A 389 6.44 10.48 27.28
C ARG A 389 7.75 10.61 28.07
N SER A 390 7.97 9.76 29.07
CA SER A 390 9.16 9.83 29.92
C SER A 390 10.42 9.49 29.13
N ASP A 391 10.35 8.47 28.26
CA ASP A 391 11.48 8.06 27.40
C ASP A 391 11.83 9.15 26.38
N LEU A 392 10.81 9.76 25.78
CA LEU A 392 10.99 10.89 24.86
C LEU A 392 11.71 12.05 25.53
N LEU A 393 11.31 12.43 26.75
CA LEU A 393 11.94 13.52 27.50
C LEU A 393 13.37 13.17 27.94
N ARG A 394 13.63 11.93 28.35
CA ARG A 394 15.00 11.46 28.65
C ARG A 394 15.90 11.52 27.42
N ARG A 395 15.37 11.20 26.23
CA ARG A 395 16.11 11.31 24.97
C ARG A 395 16.31 12.77 24.56
N SER A 396 15.31 13.63 24.72
CA SER A 396 15.42 15.04 24.36
C SER A 396 16.46 15.81 25.19
N ALA A 397 16.75 15.33 26.41
CA ALA A 397 17.83 15.88 27.22
C ALA A 397 19.25 15.53 26.70
N ARG A 398 19.37 14.64 25.71
CA ARG A 398 20.66 14.12 25.20
C ARG A 398 20.92 14.48 23.74
N VAL A 399 19.87 14.66 22.93
CA VAL A 399 19.99 14.97 21.50
C VAL A 399 19.07 16.13 21.11
N PRO A 400 19.46 16.96 20.12
CA PRO A 400 18.58 17.98 19.56
C PRO A 400 17.22 17.40 19.18
N THR A 401 16.16 18.00 19.71
CA THR A 401 14.80 17.46 19.57
C THR A 401 13.80 18.53 19.19
N ALA A 402 12.90 18.20 18.27
CA ALA A 402 11.76 19.05 17.90
C ALA A 402 10.43 18.29 17.96
N VAL A 403 9.38 18.96 18.43
CA VAL A 403 7.98 18.55 18.25
C VAL A 403 7.40 19.34 17.09
N LEU A 404 6.81 18.67 16.11
CA LEU A 404 6.07 19.32 15.03
C LEU A 404 4.60 19.52 15.44
N THR A 405 4.00 20.62 15.02
CA THR A 405 2.55 20.86 15.08
C THR A 405 2.05 21.49 13.79
N GLU A 406 0.76 21.30 13.49
CA GLU A 406 0.10 22.01 12.40
C GLU A 406 -0.15 23.49 12.77
N ALA A 407 -0.46 24.31 11.76
CA ALA A 407 -0.72 25.73 11.93
C ALA A 407 -1.77 26.01 13.01
N GLY A 408 -1.44 26.89 13.95
CA GLY A 408 -2.32 27.30 15.04
C GLY A 408 -2.62 26.21 16.08
N LYS A 409 -2.01 25.01 16.00
CA LYS A 409 -2.19 23.96 16.98
C LYS A 409 -1.18 24.08 18.13
N ARG A 410 -1.67 23.95 19.36
CA ARG A 410 -0.83 23.96 20.57
C ARG A 410 0.00 22.68 20.67
N PRO A 411 1.24 22.75 21.17
CA PRO A 411 2.05 21.56 21.39
C PRO A 411 1.50 20.73 22.57
N PRO A 412 1.88 19.44 22.67
CA PRO A 412 1.60 18.62 23.84
C PRO A 412 2.06 19.31 25.13
N LYS A 413 1.40 18.99 26.27
CA LYS A 413 1.68 19.63 27.57
C LYS A 413 3.18 19.67 27.92
N TYR A 414 3.94 18.63 27.58
CA TYR A 414 5.37 18.53 27.88
C TYR A 414 6.28 19.44 27.04
N ALA A 415 5.77 19.98 25.92
CA ALA A 415 6.52 20.81 24.98
C ALA A 415 6.00 22.26 24.94
N ARG A 416 5.11 22.66 25.87
CA ARG A 416 4.59 24.03 25.92
C ARG A 416 5.65 25.09 26.24
N GLY A 417 6.69 24.71 26.99
CA GLY A 417 7.82 25.59 27.29
C GLY A 417 8.97 25.48 26.30
N TRP A 418 8.80 24.75 25.19
CA TRP A 418 9.82 24.62 24.15
C TRP A 418 9.76 25.83 23.22
N THR A 419 10.88 26.21 22.60
CA THR A 419 10.96 27.41 21.76
C THR A 419 10.26 27.16 20.43
N PRO A 420 9.20 27.93 20.07
CA PRO A 420 8.52 27.77 18.78
C PRO A 420 9.36 28.33 17.63
N TYR A 421 9.27 27.68 16.48
CA TYR A 421 9.87 28.11 15.22
C TYR A 421 8.91 27.77 14.08
N GLU A 422 8.45 28.78 13.34
CA GLU A 422 7.63 28.56 12.16
C GLU A 422 8.49 28.03 11.01
N LEU A 423 8.10 26.90 10.44
CA LEU A 423 8.86 26.24 9.39
C LEU A 423 8.52 26.85 8.02
N PRO A 424 9.49 27.45 7.31
CA PRO A 424 9.22 28.06 6.00
C PRO A 424 8.70 27.05 4.98
N HIS A 425 7.79 27.49 4.10
CA HIS A 425 7.24 26.68 3.00
C HIS A 425 6.50 25.39 3.43
N THR A 426 5.92 25.38 4.63
CA THR A 426 5.16 24.23 5.15
C THR A 426 3.67 24.50 5.36
N ASP A 427 3.15 25.62 4.85
CA ASP A 427 1.81 26.13 5.15
C ASP A 427 1.57 26.31 6.67
N GLY A 428 2.57 26.87 7.35
CA GLY A 428 2.46 27.26 8.77
C GLY A 428 2.68 26.14 9.78
N TRP A 429 3.42 25.07 9.46
CA TRP A 429 3.83 24.12 10.50
C TRP A 429 4.81 24.79 11.46
N THR A 430 4.73 24.41 12.73
CA THR A 430 5.63 24.93 13.77
C THR A 430 6.45 23.78 14.33
N ALA A 431 7.76 24.00 14.46
CA ALA A 431 8.66 23.16 15.23
C ALA A 431 8.89 23.78 16.61
N TRP A 432 8.65 23.01 17.66
CA TRP A 432 8.94 23.38 19.04
C TRP A 432 10.27 22.74 19.42
N LYS A 433 11.31 23.54 19.65
CA LYS A 433 12.66 23.07 19.98
C LYS A 433 12.80 22.80 21.46
N ALA A 434 13.22 21.59 21.82
CA ALA A 434 13.60 21.29 23.20
C ALA A 434 14.77 22.19 23.64
N PRO A 435 14.84 22.56 24.94
CA PRO A 435 16.03 23.21 25.50
C PRO A 435 17.30 22.44 25.16
N ALA A 436 18.42 23.16 25.00
CA ALA A 436 19.69 22.54 24.68
C ALA A 436 20.04 21.44 25.71
N PRO A 437 20.52 20.26 25.26
CA PRO A 437 21.07 19.24 26.15
C PRO A 437 22.11 19.86 27.10
N TYR A 438 22.08 19.50 28.38
CA TYR A 438 22.97 20.05 29.42
C TYR A 438 24.47 20.00 29.05
N ARG A 439 24.89 19.04 28.21
CA ARG A 439 26.28 18.93 27.70
C ARG A 439 26.68 19.99 26.65
N LEU A 440 25.73 20.56 25.91
CA LEU A 440 25.99 21.62 24.94
C LEU A 440 26.03 23.02 25.58
N GLN A 441 25.51 23.17 26.80
CA GLN A 441 25.62 24.41 27.56
C GLN A 441 27.02 24.64 28.14
N LEU A 442 27.84 23.59 28.28
CA LEU A 442 29.21 23.68 28.82
C LEU A 442 30.29 23.94 27.74
N LEU A 443 29.92 23.92 26.46
CA LEU A 443 30.85 24.11 25.33
C LEU A 443 30.72 25.47 24.63
N ASN A 444 29.80 26.32 25.09
CA ASN A 444 29.70 27.72 24.68
C ASN A 444 29.77 28.60 25.94
N PRO A 445 30.97 29.07 26.34
CA PRO A 445 31.08 30.20 27.25
C PRO A 445 30.54 31.49 26.62
#